data_AF-A0A9P3LDG5-F1
#
_entry.id   AF-A0A9P3LDG5-F1
#
_cell.length_a   1.000
_cell.length_b   1.000
_cell.length_c   1.000
_cell.angle_alpha   90.00
_cell.angle_beta   90.00
_cell.angle_gamma   90.00
#
_symmetry.space_group_name_H-M   'P 1'
#
loop_
_entity.id
_entity.type
_entity.pdbx_description
1 polymer ?
#
loop_
_entity_poly.entity_id
_entity_poly.type
_entity_poly.pdbx_seq_one_letter_code
_entity_poly.pdbx_strand_id
1 'polypeptide(L)'
;MRDLKDEYLLDDRLSNAAWCANVYSCLVPGDGRPPTLWLEPQLVPLALAAGRRQMCQGCNAETVFVNVADLIFRIICKQISHLPHILDETIYELLGLICCFAKDVIVEEEGSDRLLHIVEWFVPLLPAQPLDLDDRRPQALAMRRFTHNFWREITIDLHQQRLALRHRGWRTFSVLWRRVGQAIPEGPEAVPNEAPFEPLARCAWHKCLCSVHEPKHRMRVCKGCWVVAYCGTKCQTDDWHAGGHREHCRSTRE
;
A
#
# COMPACT_ATOMS: atom_id res chain seq x y z
N MET A 1 6.16 -27.89 -7.84
CA MET A 1 5.13 -27.57 -6.83
C MET A 1 5.86 -27.13 -5.58
N ARG A 2 6.02 -25.81 -5.34
CA ARG A 2 6.47 -25.32 -4.03
C ARG A 2 5.37 -25.67 -3.01
N ASP A 3 5.77 -26.02 -1.80
CA ASP A 3 4.90 -26.60 -0.78
C ASP A 3 3.70 -25.69 -0.48
N LEU A 4 2.51 -26.10 -0.94
CA LEU A 4 1.24 -25.42 -0.63
C LEU A 4 0.96 -25.32 0.87
N LYS A 5 1.66 -26.10 1.70
CA LYS A 5 1.59 -26.07 3.17
C LYS A 5 2.22 -24.81 3.78
N ASP A 6 3.30 -24.29 3.19
CA ASP A 6 3.97 -23.09 3.69
C ASP A 6 3.11 -21.83 3.45
N GLU A 7 2.33 -21.81 2.37
CA GLU A 7 1.39 -20.72 2.09
C GLU A 7 0.24 -20.66 3.09
N TYR A 8 -0.28 -21.80 3.56
CA TYR A 8 -1.33 -21.82 4.59
C TYR A 8 -0.81 -21.26 5.92
N LEU A 9 0.42 -21.61 6.30
CA LEU A 9 1.06 -21.07 7.50
C LEU A 9 1.30 -19.56 7.39
N LEU A 10 1.62 -19.05 6.20
CA LEU A 10 1.77 -17.61 5.96
C LEU A 10 0.42 -16.89 6.02
N ASP A 11 -0.63 -17.45 5.41
CA ASP A 11 -1.99 -16.89 5.48
C ASP A 11 -2.49 -16.84 6.93
N ASP A 12 -2.24 -17.87 7.74
CA ASP A 12 -2.56 -17.90 9.16
C ASP A 12 -1.72 -16.89 9.95
N ARG A 13 -0.42 -16.78 9.67
CA ARG A 13 0.45 -15.78 10.31
C ARG A 13 0.05 -14.34 9.97
N LEU A 14 -0.33 -14.06 8.72
CA LEU A 14 -0.80 -12.73 8.31
C LEU A 14 -2.17 -12.42 8.89
N SER A 15 -3.06 -13.41 8.97
CA SER A 15 -4.36 -13.27 9.62
C SER A 15 -4.20 -13.05 11.12
N ASN A 16 -3.26 -13.76 11.77
CA ASN A 16 -2.90 -13.56 13.16
C ASN A 16 -2.21 -12.22 13.39
N ALA A 17 -1.34 -11.75 12.49
CA ALA A 17 -0.72 -10.44 12.59
C ALA A 17 -1.76 -9.31 12.45
N ALA A 18 -2.67 -9.42 11.48
CA ALA A 18 -3.81 -8.52 11.33
C ALA A 18 -4.74 -8.55 12.55
N TRP A 19 -5.00 -9.75 13.08
CA TRP A 19 -5.79 -9.92 14.29
C TRP A 19 -5.09 -9.31 15.49
N CYS A 20 -3.80 -9.58 15.68
CA CYS A 20 -2.98 -8.93 16.70
C CYS A 20 -3.04 -7.41 16.55
N ALA A 21 -2.92 -6.86 15.34
CA ALA A 21 -3.05 -5.42 15.12
C ALA A 21 -4.40 -4.86 15.59
N ASN A 22 -5.50 -5.53 15.23
CA ASN A 22 -6.86 -5.17 15.67
C ASN A 22 -7.04 -5.31 17.19
N VAL A 23 -6.53 -6.40 17.79
CA VAL A 23 -6.57 -6.61 19.23
C VAL A 23 -5.72 -5.57 19.95
N TYR A 24 -4.55 -5.20 19.41
CA TYR A 24 -3.68 -4.18 19.98
C TYR A 24 -4.32 -2.79 19.95
N SER A 25 -5.04 -2.42 18.88
CA SER A 25 -5.80 -1.17 18.86
C SER A 25 -6.89 -1.12 19.93
N CYS A 26 -7.42 -2.28 20.35
CA CYS A 26 -8.40 -2.38 21.43
C CYS A 26 -7.78 -2.49 22.83
N LEU A 27 -6.49 -2.79 22.94
CA LEU A 27 -5.77 -2.98 24.21
C LEU A 27 -5.03 -1.73 24.69
N VAL A 28 -5.35 -0.54 24.14
CA VAL A 28 -4.88 0.73 24.73
C VAL A 28 -5.49 0.82 26.13
N PRO A 29 -4.70 0.75 27.22
CA PRO A 29 -5.22 0.93 28.56
C PRO A 29 -5.80 2.35 28.68
N GLY A 30 -6.77 2.54 29.58
CA GLY A 30 -7.44 3.84 29.79
C GLY A 30 -6.51 4.98 30.22
N ASP A 31 -5.20 4.73 30.41
CA ASP A 31 -4.17 5.74 30.64
C ASP A 31 -3.64 6.39 29.34
N GLY A 32 -4.14 5.94 28.17
CA GLY A 32 -3.76 6.47 26.86
C GLY A 32 -2.34 6.10 26.42
N ARG A 33 -1.62 5.26 27.17
CA ARG A 33 -0.26 4.84 26.83
C ARG A 33 -0.33 3.48 26.13
N PRO A 34 0.08 3.37 24.85
CA PRO A 34 0.10 2.08 24.19
C PRO A 34 1.00 1.12 24.96
N PRO A 35 0.62 -0.17 25.10
CA PRO A 35 1.46 -1.14 25.77
C PRO A 35 2.86 -1.11 25.17
N THR A 36 3.87 -1.09 26.04
CA THR A 36 5.29 -1.04 25.69
C THR A 36 5.78 -2.38 25.15
N LEU A 37 5.07 -2.96 24.19
CA LEU A 37 5.57 -4.10 23.45
C LEU A 37 6.58 -3.58 22.43
N TRP A 38 7.81 -4.05 22.60
CA TRP A 38 8.86 -3.98 21.61
C TRP A 38 8.40 -4.84 20.44
N LEU A 39 7.78 -4.20 19.45
CA LEU A 39 7.51 -4.89 18.19
C LEU A 39 8.86 -5.12 17.52
N GLU A 40 9.20 -6.39 17.37
CA GLU A 40 10.43 -6.82 16.73
C GLU A 40 10.44 -6.28 15.29
N PRO A 41 11.56 -5.73 14.78
CA PRO A 41 11.62 -5.15 13.42
C PRO A 41 11.12 -6.08 12.31
N GLN A 42 11.26 -7.40 12.52
CA GLN A 42 10.73 -8.45 11.63
C GLN A 42 9.21 -8.46 11.47
N LEU A 43 8.46 -7.75 12.30
CA LEU A 43 7.01 -7.60 12.19
C LEU A 43 6.59 -6.53 11.18
N VAL A 44 7.46 -5.58 10.82
CA VAL A 44 7.13 -4.51 9.85
C VAL A 44 6.72 -5.09 8.49
N PRO A 45 7.52 -5.97 7.85
CA PRO A 45 7.13 -6.54 6.56
C PRO A 45 5.85 -7.37 6.63
N LEU A 46 5.60 -8.05 7.76
CA LEU A 46 4.37 -8.81 7.97
C LEU A 46 3.16 -7.90 8.10
N ALA A 47 3.27 -6.79 8.82
CA ALA A 47 2.20 -5.82 8.96
C ALA A 47 1.89 -5.13 7.61
N LEU A 48 2.92 -4.73 6.85
CA LEU A 48 2.74 -4.17 5.50
C LEU A 48 2.08 -5.19 4.55
N ALA A 49 2.52 -6.46 4.59
CA ALA A 49 1.91 -7.55 3.84
C ALA A 49 0.43 -7.77 4.23
N ALA A 50 0.11 -7.73 5.51
CA ALA A 50 -1.26 -7.85 6.00
C ALA A 50 -2.13 -6.67 5.55
N GLY A 51 -1.63 -5.44 5.64
CA GLY A 51 -2.32 -4.23 5.18
C GLY A 51 -2.62 -4.29 3.68
N ARG A 52 -1.65 -4.68 2.85
CA ARG A 52 -1.86 -4.90 1.41
C ARG A 52 -2.94 -5.95 1.16
N ARG A 53 -2.86 -7.10 1.81
CA ARG A 53 -3.83 -8.21 1.64
C ARG A 53 -5.25 -7.73 1.90
N GLN A 54 -5.46 -6.97 2.97
CA GLN A 54 -6.78 -6.46 3.34
C GLN A 54 -7.35 -5.52 2.28
N MET A 55 -6.56 -4.54 1.82
CA MET A 55 -6.99 -3.64 0.75
C MET A 55 -7.35 -4.39 -0.54
N CYS A 56 -6.59 -5.43 -0.86
CA CYS A 56 -6.82 -6.23 -2.05
C CYS A 56 -8.05 -7.14 -1.96
N GLN A 57 -8.40 -7.61 -0.76
CA GLN A 57 -9.55 -8.48 -0.54
C GLN A 57 -10.88 -7.72 -0.45
N GLY A 58 -10.85 -6.39 -0.35
CA GLY A 58 -12.06 -5.57 -0.17
C GLY A 58 -12.73 -5.78 1.19
N CYS A 59 -12.00 -6.36 2.15
CA CYS A 59 -12.44 -6.46 3.54
C CYS A 59 -12.41 -5.06 4.16
N ASN A 60 -13.50 -4.64 4.85
CA ASN A 60 -13.67 -3.35 5.57
C ASN A 60 -12.41 -2.49 5.63
N ALA A 61 -12.12 -1.82 4.52
CA ALA A 61 -10.84 -1.15 4.30
C ALA A 61 -10.63 -0.10 5.39
N GLU A 62 -11.69 0.63 5.76
CA GLU A 62 -11.67 1.64 6.81
C GLU A 62 -11.20 1.11 8.16
N THR A 63 -11.85 0.10 8.73
CA THR A 63 -11.57 -0.30 10.12
C THR A 63 -10.22 -0.99 10.25
N VAL A 64 -9.91 -1.90 9.32
CA VAL A 64 -8.73 -2.74 9.47
C VAL A 64 -7.48 -2.06 8.97
N PHE A 65 -7.58 -1.24 7.91
CA PHE A 65 -6.44 -0.47 7.46
C PHE A 65 -6.05 0.58 8.48
N VAL A 66 -6.99 1.32 9.08
CA VAL A 66 -6.62 2.32 10.10
C VAL A 66 -5.82 1.67 11.22
N ASN A 67 -6.25 0.51 11.72
CA ASN A 67 -5.55 -0.18 12.79
C ASN A 67 -4.19 -0.74 12.34
N VAL A 68 -4.11 -1.29 11.12
CA VAL A 68 -2.86 -1.84 10.59
C VAL A 68 -1.87 -0.72 10.24
N ALA A 69 -2.32 0.38 9.65
CA ALA A 69 -1.50 1.55 9.35
C ALA A 69 -1.06 2.27 10.62
N ASP A 70 -1.94 2.42 11.62
CA ASP A 70 -1.56 2.94 12.94
C ASP A 70 -0.57 2.01 13.65
N LEU A 71 -0.73 0.69 13.52
CA LEU A 71 0.24 -0.26 14.04
C LEU A 71 1.59 -0.14 13.32
N ILE A 72 1.60 -0.19 11.99
CA ILE A 72 2.82 -0.04 11.17
C ILE A 72 3.49 1.28 11.52
N PHE A 73 2.72 2.36 11.61
CA PHE A 73 3.15 3.67 12.06
C PHE A 73 3.84 3.58 13.43
N ARG A 74 3.19 3.03 14.46
CA ARG A 74 3.79 2.88 15.80
C ARG A 74 5.06 2.05 15.81
N ILE A 75 5.12 0.99 14.99
CA ILE A 75 6.32 0.14 14.88
C ILE A 75 7.46 0.96 14.29
N ILE A 76 7.23 1.61 13.15
CA ILE A 76 8.26 2.37 12.45
C ILE A 76 8.68 3.57 13.33
N CYS A 77 7.75 4.29 13.96
CA CYS A 77 8.03 5.37 14.92
C CYS A 77 9.05 5.02 16.00
N LYS A 78 8.97 3.81 16.56
CA LYS A 78 9.89 3.38 17.62
C LYS A 78 11.24 2.88 17.09
N GLN A 79 11.27 2.44 15.84
CA GLN A 79 12.41 1.69 15.29
C GLN A 79 13.20 2.49 14.25
N ILE A 80 12.68 3.60 13.71
CA ILE A 80 13.30 4.28 12.57
C ILE A 80 14.69 4.83 12.87
N SER A 81 14.91 5.28 14.12
CA SER A 81 16.23 5.70 14.60
C SER A 81 17.26 4.56 14.66
N HIS A 82 16.79 3.31 14.65
CA HIS A 82 17.59 2.09 14.73
C HIS A 82 17.63 1.29 13.42
N LEU A 83 16.94 1.76 12.38
CA LEU A 83 16.90 1.14 11.05
C LEU A 83 17.57 2.06 10.02
N PRO A 84 18.90 2.30 10.10
CA PRO A 84 19.62 3.12 9.12
C PRO A 84 19.61 2.54 7.70
N HIS A 85 19.08 1.33 7.52
CA HIS A 85 18.95 0.62 6.26
C HIS A 85 17.51 0.18 6.00
N ILE A 86 16.50 1.00 6.35
CA ILE A 86 15.18 0.76 5.73
C ILE A 86 15.41 0.78 4.23
N LEU A 87 15.33 -0.41 3.63
CA LEU A 87 15.51 -0.60 2.20
C LEU A 87 14.50 0.31 1.50
N ASP A 88 14.94 1.01 0.46
CA ASP A 88 14.12 1.88 -0.39
C ASP A 88 12.75 1.27 -0.70
N GLU A 89 12.73 -0.05 -0.91
CA GLU A 89 11.52 -0.83 -1.13
C GLU A 89 10.47 -0.69 -0.01
N THR A 90 10.88 -0.72 1.26
CA THR A 90 9.96 -0.58 2.40
C THR A 90 9.38 0.83 2.48
N ILE A 91 10.17 1.86 2.14
CA ILE A 91 9.71 3.25 2.08
C ILE A 91 8.65 3.39 0.98
N TYR A 92 8.91 2.89 -0.23
CA TYR A 92 7.94 2.93 -1.32
C TYR A 92 6.70 2.08 -1.05
N GLU A 93 6.86 0.95 -0.37
CA GLU A 93 5.73 0.12 0.07
C GLU A 93 4.81 0.89 1.02
N LEU A 94 5.39 1.54 2.02
CA LEU A 94 4.66 2.34 2.99
C LEU A 94 4.01 3.56 2.31
N LEU A 95 4.73 4.24 1.44
CA LEU A 95 4.19 5.36 0.65
C LEU A 95 3.01 4.92 -0.22
N GLY A 96 3.14 3.78 -0.91
CA GLY A 96 2.07 3.19 -1.70
C GLY A 96 0.84 2.89 -0.85
N LEU A 97 1.03 2.33 0.35
CA LEU A 97 -0.05 2.10 1.32
C LEU A 97 -0.73 3.40 1.76
N ILE A 98 0.05 4.42 2.13
CA ILE A 98 -0.47 5.74 2.51
C ILE A 98 -1.27 6.35 1.35
N CYS A 99 -0.79 6.22 0.12
CA CYS A 99 -1.49 6.74 -1.05
C CYS A 99 -2.80 6.00 -1.32
N CYS A 100 -2.82 4.66 -1.25
CA CYS A 100 -4.04 3.88 -1.37
C CYS A 100 -5.07 4.27 -0.31
N PHE A 101 -4.63 4.44 0.93
CA PHE A 101 -5.50 4.84 2.03
C PHE A 101 -6.07 6.24 1.90
N ALA A 102 -5.23 7.20 1.49
CA ALA A 102 -5.66 8.57 1.28
C ALA A 102 -6.93 8.60 0.43
N LYS A 103 -6.96 7.82 -0.67
CA LYS A 103 -8.11 7.71 -1.57
C LYS A 103 -9.44 7.46 -0.87
N ASP A 104 -9.45 6.49 0.05
CA ASP A 104 -10.68 6.01 0.68
C ASP A 104 -11.09 6.91 1.85
N VAL A 105 -10.13 7.59 2.47
CA VAL A 105 -10.31 8.27 3.76
C VAL A 105 -10.48 9.79 3.65
N ILE A 106 -10.08 10.38 2.53
CA ILE A 106 -10.28 11.82 2.26
C ILE A 106 -11.77 12.22 2.28
N VAL A 107 -12.68 11.28 2.07
CA VAL A 107 -14.13 11.55 2.05
C VAL A 107 -14.69 11.78 3.46
N GLU A 108 -14.00 11.32 4.51
CA GLU A 108 -14.46 11.39 5.90
C GLU A 108 -13.64 12.39 6.73
N GLU A 109 -14.31 13.19 7.57
CA GLU A 109 -13.66 14.23 8.39
C GLU A 109 -12.65 13.63 9.38
N GLU A 110 -13.05 12.63 10.17
CA GLU A 110 -12.16 11.92 11.10
C GLU A 110 -11.00 11.23 10.39
N GLY A 111 -11.27 10.74 9.18
CA GLY A 111 -10.28 10.15 8.31
C GLY A 111 -9.17 11.13 7.92
N SER A 112 -9.57 12.34 7.55
CA SER A 112 -8.65 13.38 7.08
C SER A 112 -7.65 13.81 8.16
N ASP A 113 -8.05 13.90 9.42
CA ASP A 113 -7.16 14.23 10.55
C ASP A 113 -6.13 13.13 10.81
N ARG A 114 -6.55 11.86 10.74
CA ARG A 114 -5.63 10.72 10.88
C ARG A 114 -4.62 10.68 9.75
N LEU A 115 -5.08 10.88 8.51
CA LEU A 115 -4.20 10.95 7.35
C LEU A 115 -3.22 12.11 7.47
N LEU A 116 -3.67 13.28 7.92
CA LEU A 116 -2.81 14.43 8.18
C LEU A 116 -1.71 14.07 9.20
N HIS A 117 -2.06 13.45 10.32
CA HIS A 117 -1.08 13.02 11.32
C HIS A 117 -0.06 12.01 10.78
N ILE A 118 -0.51 11.04 9.98
CA ILE A 118 0.40 10.07 9.33
C ILE A 118 1.39 10.81 8.42
N VAL A 119 0.90 11.73 7.60
CA VAL A 119 1.72 12.47 6.63
C VAL A 119 2.66 13.48 7.32
N GLU A 120 2.19 14.22 8.33
CA GLU A 120 2.99 15.15 9.14
C GLU A 120 4.24 14.49 9.71
N TRP A 121 4.07 13.27 10.21
CA TRP A 121 5.15 12.50 10.79
C TRP A 121 6.04 11.83 9.74
N PHE A 122 5.44 11.33 8.65
CA PHE A 122 6.18 10.60 7.65
C PHE A 122 7.12 11.51 6.84
N VAL A 123 6.71 12.75 6.59
CA VAL A 123 7.48 13.72 5.80
C VAL A 123 8.91 13.94 6.33
N PRO A 124 9.16 14.15 7.64
CA PRO A 124 10.50 14.23 8.21
C PRO A 124 11.41 13.01 7.97
N LEU A 125 10.83 11.85 7.71
CA LEU A 125 11.57 10.59 7.51
C LEU A 125 11.92 10.34 6.06
N LEU A 126 11.28 11.07 5.15
CA LEU A 126 11.65 11.06 3.76
C LEU A 126 13.08 11.60 3.66
N PRO A 127 13.97 10.87 2.96
CA PRO A 127 15.35 11.32 2.83
C PRO A 127 15.38 12.72 2.21
N ALA A 128 16.21 13.59 2.77
CA ALA A 128 16.36 14.97 2.27
C ALA A 128 16.94 15.00 0.85
N GLN A 129 17.64 13.94 0.46
CA GLN A 129 18.09 13.70 -0.91
C GLN A 129 17.20 12.64 -1.57
N PRO A 130 16.93 12.76 -2.88
CA PRO A 130 16.22 11.73 -3.63
C PRO A 130 16.90 10.38 -3.39
N LEU A 131 16.11 9.36 -3.08
CA LEU A 131 16.58 7.97 -3.05
C LEU A 131 17.38 7.68 -4.31
N ASP A 132 18.49 6.95 -4.17
CA ASP A 132 19.48 6.76 -5.22
C ASP A 132 18.79 6.45 -6.56
N LEU A 133 19.02 7.33 -7.54
CA LEU A 133 18.46 7.20 -8.87
C LEU A 133 19.16 6.08 -9.64
N ASP A 134 20.35 5.65 -9.19
CA ASP A 134 21.11 4.55 -9.75
C ASP A 134 20.69 3.17 -9.20
N ASP A 135 19.62 3.08 -8.39
CA ASP A 135 19.04 1.77 -8.05
C ASP A 135 18.39 1.15 -9.30
N ARG A 136 19.20 0.38 -10.04
CA ARG A 136 18.82 -0.31 -11.27
C ARG A 136 17.96 -1.55 -11.04
N ARG A 137 17.57 -1.86 -9.80
CA ARG A 137 16.70 -3.00 -9.52
C ARG A 137 15.32 -2.73 -10.14
N PRO A 138 14.87 -3.52 -11.12
CA PRO A 138 13.61 -3.26 -11.83
C PRO A 138 12.38 -3.18 -10.90
N GLN A 139 12.41 -3.93 -9.80
CA GLN A 139 11.36 -3.92 -8.78
C GLN A 139 11.26 -2.57 -8.05
N ALA A 140 12.38 -2.01 -7.60
CA ALA A 140 12.39 -0.71 -6.91
C ALA A 140 11.88 0.40 -7.84
N LEU A 141 12.29 0.38 -9.11
CA LEU A 141 11.80 1.30 -10.14
C LEU A 141 10.30 1.14 -10.40
N ALA A 142 9.79 -0.09 -10.50
CA ALA A 142 8.37 -0.36 -10.66
C ALA A 142 7.55 0.15 -9.46
N MET A 143 8.01 -0.09 -8.24
CA MET A 143 7.37 0.39 -7.01
C MET A 143 7.37 1.91 -6.91
N ARG A 144 8.49 2.56 -7.24
CA ARG A 144 8.61 4.02 -7.31
C ARG A 144 7.61 4.61 -8.30
N ARG A 145 7.56 4.08 -9.52
CA ARG A 145 6.61 4.54 -10.57
C ARG A 145 5.16 4.35 -10.14
N PHE A 146 4.82 3.19 -9.59
CA PHE A 146 3.49 2.93 -9.06
C PHE A 146 3.12 3.98 -8.00
N THR A 147 4.00 4.17 -7.03
CA THR A 147 3.78 5.12 -5.92
C THR A 147 3.60 6.54 -6.45
N HIS A 148 4.45 6.97 -7.38
CA HIS A 148 4.37 8.29 -8.00
C HIS A 148 3.06 8.50 -8.78
N ASN A 149 2.68 7.53 -9.63
CA ASN A 149 1.46 7.59 -10.41
C ASN A 149 0.23 7.63 -9.51
N PHE A 150 0.22 6.79 -8.47
CA PHE A 150 -0.88 6.77 -7.51
C PHE A 150 -0.96 8.09 -6.73
N TRP A 151 0.17 8.63 -6.25
CA TRP A 151 0.21 9.95 -5.62
C TRP A 151 -0.34 11.05 -6.54
N ARG A 152 0.00 11.04 -7.84
CA ARG A 152 -0.52 12.01 -8.81
C ARG A 152 -2.03 11.90 -8.98
N GLU A 153 -2.56 10.69 -9.14
CA GLU A 153 -4.01 10.47 -9.24
C GLU A 153 -4.73 11.00 -8.00
N ILE A 154 -4.26 10.64 -6.80
CA ILE A 154 -4.84 11.13 -5.54
C ILE A 154 -4.73 12.64 -5.42
N THR A 155 -3.63 13.25 -5.87
CA THR A 155 -3.49 14.71 -5.87
C THR A 155 -4.52 15.39 -6.77
N ILE A 156 -4.84 14.80 -7.92
CA ILE A 156 -5.89 15.29 -8.82
C ILE A 156 -7.26 15.17 -8.14
N ASP A 157 -7.57 14.00 -7.59
CA ASP A 157 -8.83 13.74 -6.89
C ASP A 157 -9.01 14.71 -5.71
N LEU A 158 -7.96 14.88 -4.90
CA LEU A 158 -7.86 15.85 -3.82
C LEU A 158 -8.16 17.27 -4.31
N HIS A 159 -7.54 17.68 -5.41
CA HIS A 159 -7.75 19.02 -5.94
C HIS A 159 -9.20 19.24 -6.40
N GLN A 160 -9.82 18.24 -7.01
CA GLN A 160 -11.21 18.28 -7.43
C GLN A 160 -12.17 18.34 -6.23
N GLN A 161 -11.87 17.58 -5.17
CA GLN A 161 -12.71 17.49 -3.97
C GLN A 161 -12.51 18.67 -3.00
N ARG A 162 -11.44 19.46 -3.15
CA ARG A 162 -11.12 20.62 -2.31
C ARG A 162 -12.30 21.56 -2.07
N LEU A 163 -13.16 21.76 -3.06
CA LEU A 163 -14.31 22.67 -2.95
C LEU A 163 -15.42 22.10 -2.06
N ALA A 164 -15.56 20.78 -2.00
CA ALA A 164 -16.50 20.08 -1.14
C ALA A 164 -15.98 19.97 0.30
N LEU A 165 -14.69 19.71 0.44
CA LEU A 165 -14.02 19.51 1.74
C LEU A 165 -13.53 20.86 2.28
N ARG A 166 -14.41 21.65 2.90
CA ARG A 166 -14.05 22.90 3.62
C ARG A 166 -13.31 22.64 4.94
N HIS A 167 -12.43 21.64 4.96
CA HIS A 167 -11.77 21.18 6.17
C HIS A 167 -10.66 22.14 6.61
N ARG A 168 -10.57 22.44 7.91
CA ARG A 168 -9.58 23.38 8.48
C ARG A 168 -8.14 22.87 8.31
N GLY A 169 -7.94 21.56 8.23
CA GLY A 169 -6.63 20.93 8.03
C GLY A 169 -6.15 20.89 6.57
N TRP A 170 -6.98 21.23 5.59
CA TRP A 170 -6.68 21.05 4.16
C TRP A 170 -5.38 21.75 3.71
N ARG A 171 -5.18 22.98 4.19
CA ARG A 171 -3.99 23.77 3.82
C ARG A 171 -2.72 23.05 4.27
N THR A 172 -2.67 22.63 5.53
CA THR A 172 -1.55 21.89 6.10
C THR A 172 -1.35 20.57 5.37
N PHE A 173 -2.43 19.79 5.19
CA PHE A 173 -2.40 18.54 4.46
C PHE A 173 -1.83 18.71 3.04
N SER A 174 -2.32 19.68 2.27
CA SER A 174 -1.86 19.92 0.89
C SER A 174 -0.38 20.28 0.79
N VAL A 175 0.18 20.99 1.78
CA VAL A 175 1.61 21.33 1.84
C VAL A 175 2.42 20.08 2.10
N LEU A 176 2.00 19.24 3.04
CA LEU A 176 2.73 18.03 3.39
C LEU A 176 2.59 16.95 2.30
N TRP A 177 1.41 16.81 1.72
CA TRP A 177 1.15 15.92 0.59
C TRP A 177 2.01 16.27 -0.62
N ARG A 178 2.27 17.57 -0.85
CA ARG A 178 3.23 18.01 -1.86
C ARG A 178 4.66 17.57 -1.52
N ARG A 179 5.06 17.65 -0.25
CA ARG A 179 6.39 17.16 0.19
C ARG A 179 6.55 15.66 -0.01
N VAL A 180 5.48 14.89 0.23
CA VAL A 180 5.44 13.45 -0.09
C VAL A 180 5.76 13.24 -1.58
N GLY A 181 5.07 13.95 -2.48
CA GLY A 181 5.33 13.88 -3.91
C GLY A 181 6.76 14.27 -4.31
N GLN A 182 7.31 15.32 -3.70
CA GLN A 182 8.68 15.76 -3.95
C GLN A 182 9.75 14.73 -3.54
N ALA A 183 9.44 13.89 -2.55
CA ALA A 183 10.34 12.83 -2.12
C ALA A 183 10.21 11.54 -2.95
N ILE A 184 9.20 11.44 -3.81
CA ILE A 184 9.03 10.32 -4.74
C ILE A 184 9.61 10.77 -6.08
N PRO A 185 10.88 10.46 -6.40
CA PRO A 185 11.46 10.87 -7.67
C PRO A 185 10.65 10.28 -8.83
N GLU A 186 10.49 11.06 -9.89
CA GLU A 186 9.92 10.55 -11.14
C GLU A 186 10.80 9.39 -11.62
N GLY A 187 10.20 8.21 -11.76
CA GLY A 187 10.89 7.09 -12.38
C GLY A 187 11.04 7.33 -13.88
N PRO A 188 12.03 6.68 -14.52
CA PRO A 188 12.11 6.69 -15.98
C PRO A 188 10.81 6.17 -16.58
N GLU A 189 10.44 6.65 -17.76
CA GLU A 189 9.25 6.19 -18.47
C GLU A 189 9.24 4.66 -18.55
N ALA A 190 8.08 4.05 -18.25
CA ALA A 190 7.99 2.60 -18.22
C ALA A 190 8.19 2.06 -19.63
N VAL A 191 9.12 1.11 -19.78
CA VAL A 191 9.21 0.36 -21.02
C VAL A 191 7.99 -0.57 -21.08
N PRO A 192 7.28 -0.64 -22.23
CA PRO A 192 6.21 -1.62 -22.41
C PRO A 192 6.70 -3.02 -22.02
N ASN A 193 5.95 -3.71 -21.16
CA ASN A 193 6.26 -5.04 -20.59
C ASN A 193 7.32 -5.12 -19.47
N GLU A 194 7.75 -4.02 -18.87
CA GLU A 194 8.69 -4.04 -17.73
C GLU A 194 8.00 -4.39 -16.38
N ALA A 195 7.25 -5.49 -16.40
CA ALA A 195 6.66 -6.06 -15.20
C ALA A 195 7.78 -6.57 -14.28
N PRO A 196 7.82 -6.18 -12.99
CA PRO A 196 8.83 -6.71 -12.07
C PRO A 196 8.63 -8.19 -11.75
N PHE A 197 7.46 -8.76 -12.06
CA PHE A 197 7.11 -10.15 -11.82
C PHE A 197 6.38 -10.76 -13.01
N GLU A 198 6.47 -12.08 -13.12
CA GLU A 198 5.69 -12.89 -14.06
C GLU A 198 4.18 -12.55 -13.96
N PRO A 199 3.41 -12.57 -15.07
CA PRO A 199 1.99 -12.18 -15.09
C PRO A 199 1.10 -12.87 -14.03
N LEU A 200 1.41 -14.12 -13.67
CA LEU A 200 0.67 -14.88 -12.66
C LEU A 200 1.20 -14.72 -11.23
N ALA A 201 2.39 -14.12 -11.06
CA ALA A 201 3.03 -13.84 -9.78
C ALA A 201 2.70 -12.44 -9.25
N ARG A 202 1.75 -11.73 -9.86
CA ARG A 202 1.31 -10.38 -9.47
C ARG A 202 -0.15 -10.16 -9.80
N CYS A 203 -0.73 -9.12 -9.23
CA CYS A 203 -2.08 -8.70 -9.59
C CYS A 203 -2.06 -7.98 -10.94
N ALA A 204 -2.90 -8.41 -11.86
CA ALA A 204 -3.06 -7.74 -13.15
C ALA A 204 -3.75 -6.38 -13.05
N TRP A 205 -4.49 -6.12 -11.96
CA TRP A 205 -5.05 -4.79 -11.72
C TRP A 205 -3.92 -3.78 -11.43
N HIS A 206 -3.62 -2.90 -12.37
CA HIS A 206 -2.48 -1.99 -12.30
C HIS A 206 -2.54 -0.98 -11.14
N LYS A 207 -3.71 -0.76 -10.54
CA LYS A 207 -3.86 0.09 -9.34
C LYS A 207 -3.78 -0.69 -8.01
N CYS A 208 -3.59 -2.01 -8.08
CA CYS A 208 -3.35 -2.83 -6.91
C CYS A 208 -1.87 -2.73 -6.50
N LEU A 209 -1.56 -2.59 -5.20
CA LEU A 209 -0.17 -2.65 -4.72
C LEU A 209 0.52 -3.96 -5.11
N CYS A 210 -0.21 -5.09 -5.10
CA CYS A 210 0.33 -6.38 -5.53
C CYS A 210 0.60 -6.48 -7.05
N SER A 211 0.41 -5.41 -7.84
CA SER A 211 0.85 -5.35 -9.24
C SER A 211 2.35 -5.03 -9.38
N VAL A 212 2.95 -4.42 -8.35
CA VAL A 212 4.37 -4.06 -8.27
C VAL A 212 5.08 -4.62 -7.05
N HIS A 213 4.35 -5.31 -6.18
CA HIS A 213 4.88 -6.06 -5.04
C HIS A 213 4.57 -7.55 -5.19
N GLU A 214 5.48 -8.40 -4.72
CA GLU A 214 5.23 -9.84 -4.62
C GLU A 214 4.05 -10.08 -3.66
N PRO A 215 2.93 -10.68 -4.14
CA PRO A 215 1.79 -10.99 -3.29
C PRO A 215 2.19 -11.98 -2.20
N LYS A 216 1.85 -11.68 -0.94
CA LYS A 216 2.05 -12.59 0.21
C LYS A 216 0.79 -13.39 0.56
N HIS A 217 -0.11 -13.52 -0.41
CA HIS A 217 -1.35 -14.26 -0.29
C HIS A 217 -1.66 -14.96 -1.62
N ARG A 218 -2.60 -15.91 -1.59
CA ARG A 218 -3.00 -16.62 -2.79
C ARG A 218 -3.62 -15.69 -3.84
N MET A 219 -3.27 -15.97 -5.09
CA MET A 219 -3.76 -15.27 -6.26
C MET A 219 -4.79 -16.13 -6.98
N ARG A 220 -5.81 -15.51 -7.56
CA ARG A 220 -6.86 -16.13 -8.35
C ARG A 220 -6.60 -15.87 -9.83
N VAL A 221 -6.40 -16.94 -10.58
CA VAL A 221 -6.26 -16.85 -12.03
C VAL A 221 -7.62 -16.54 -12.67
N CYS A 222 -7.63 -15.70 -13.70
CA CYS A 222 -8.84 -15.46 -14.48
C CYS A 222 -9.28 -16.74 -15.17
N LYS A 223 -10.45 -17.26 -14.80
CA LYS A 223 -11.04 -18.47 -15.40
C LYS A 223 -11.38 -18.31 -16.89
N GLY A 224 -11.36 -17.08 -17.40
CA GLY A 224 -11.73 -16.80 -18.79
C GLY A 224 -10.60 -17.04 -19.78
N CYS A 225 -9.38 -16.60 -19.45
CA CYS A 225 -8.22 -16.61 -20.34
C CYS A 225 -7.00 -17.32 -19.73
N TRP A 226 -6.96 -17.55 -18.41
CA TRP A 226 -5.86 -18.20 -17.68
C TRP A 226 -4.48 -17.50 -17.75
N VAL A 227 -4.40 -16.31 -18.34
CA VAL A 227 -3.13 -15.58 -18.53
C VAL A 227 -2.81 -14.55 -17.46
N VAL A 228 -3.79 -14.17 -16.63
CA VAL A 228 -3.63 -13.15 -15.58
C VAL A 228 -4.13 -13.63 -14.23
N ALA A 229 -3.57 -13.08 -13.15
CA ALA A 229 -3.98 -13.38 -11.78
C ALA A 229 -4.40 -12.11 -11.01
N TYR A 230 -5.27 -12.29 -10.01
CA TYR A 230 -5.80 -11.22 -9.17
C TYR A 230 -5.72 -11.61 -7.70
N CYS A 231 -5.58 -10.61 -6.83
CA CYS A 231 -5.62 -10.86 -5.38
C CYS A 231 -6.99 -11.40 -4.91
N GLY A 232 -8.06 -11.02 -5.59
CA GLY A 232 -9.43 -11.37 -5.22
C GLY A 232 -10.44 -10.89 -6.26
N THR A 233 -11.72 -11.10 -5.95
CA THR A 233 -12.83 -10.71 -6.84
C THR A 233 -12.86 -9.20 -7.08
N LYS A 234 -12.55 -8.39 -6.05
CA LYS A 234 -12.52 -6.93 -6.18
C LYS A 234 -11.57 -6.47 -7.29
N CYS A 235 -10.29 -6.85 -7.22
CA CYS A 235 -9.32 -6.47 -8.23
C CYS A 235 -9.69 -6.99 -9.62
N GLN A 236 -10.26 -8.20 -9.71
CA GLN A 236 -10.74 -8.73 -10.99
C GLN A 236 -11.88 -7.88 -11.57
N THR A 237 -12.86 -7.49 -10.75
CA THR A 237 -13.98 -6.63 -11.16
C THR A 237 -13.50 -5.25 -11.57
N ASP A 238 -12.62 -4.62 -10.78
CA ASP A 238 -12.04 -3.31 -11.09
C ASP A 238 -11.30 -3.35 -12.44
N ASP A 239 -10.45 -4.37 -12.65
CA ASP A 239 -9.71 -4.55 -13.90
C ASP A 239 -10.61 -4.89 -15.10
N TRP A 240 -11.69 -5.63 -14.86
CA TRP A 240 -12.70 -5.93 -15.87
C TRP A 240 -13.42 -4.69 -16.40
N HIS A 241 -13.73 -3.73 -15.52
CA HIS A 241 -14.49 -2.54 -15.87
C HIS A 241 -13.63 -1.34 -16.26
N ALA A 242 -12.51 -1.13 -15.57
CA ALA A 242 -11.67 0.06 -15.72
C ALA A 242 -10.27 -0.26 -16.29
N GLY A 243 -9.82 -1.52 -16.20
CA GLY A 243 -8.47 -1.93 -16.65
C GLY A 243 -8.40 -2.47 -18.08
N GLY A 244 -9.54 -2.61 -18.74
CA GLY A 244 -9.61 -3.12 -20.11
C GLY A 244 -9.44 -4.64 -20.22
N HIS A 245 -9.50 -5.39 -19.11
CA HIS A 245 -9.36 -6.84 -19.17
C HIS A 245 -10.49 -7.51 -19.96
N ARG A 246 -11.68 -6.91 -19.97
CA ARG A 246 -12.84 -7.43 -20.70
C ARG A 246 -12.57 -7.61 -22.19
N GLU A 247 -11.87 -6.67 -22.81
CA GLU A 247 -11.51 -6.68 -24.22
C GLU A 247 -10.44 -7.76 -24.49
N HIS A 248 -9.38 -7.78 -23.69
CA HIS A 248 -8.24 -8.71 -23.84
C HIS A 248 -8.59 -10.17 -23.49
N CYS A 249 -9.50 -10.40 -22.55
CA CYS A 249 -9.92 -11.74 -22.14
C CYS A 249 -10.68 -12.47 -23.25
N ARG A 250 -11.35 -11.74 -24.15
CA ARG A 250 -12.12 -12.33 -25.25
C ARG A 250 -11.21 -12.79 -26.40
N SER A 251 -10.18 -12.03 -26.71
CA SER A 251 -9.24 -12.32 -27.81
C SER A 251 -8.31 -13.50 -27.53
N THR A 252 -8.24 -13.98 -26.29
CA THR A 252 -7.35 -15.07 -25.85
C THR A 252 -8.07 -16.42 -25.71
N ARG A 253 -9.35 -16.50 -26.12
CA ARG A 253 -10.17 -17.72 -26.09
C ARG A 253 -10.20 -18.47 -27.43
N GLU A 254 -9.58 -17.93 -28.47
CA GLU A 254 -9.40 -18.57 -29.78
C GLU A 254 -8.17 -19.48 -29.74
#